data_AF-A0A8H4Y8P7-F1
#
_entry.id   AF-A0A8H4Y8P7-F1
#
_cell.length_a   1.000
_cell.length_b   1.000
_cell.length_c   1.000
_cell.angle_alpha   90.00
_cell.angle_beta   90.00
_cell.angle_gamma   90.00
#
_symmetry.space_group_name_H-M   'P 1'
#
loop_
_entity.id
_entity.type
_entity.pdbx_description
1 polymer ?
#
loop_
_entity_poly.entity_id
_entity_poly.type
_entity_poly.pdbx_seq_one_letter_code
_entity_poly.pdbx_strand_id
1 'polypeptide(L)'
;MHFPVATSLAVLAAVSRAAAWSLTTYNNVADCNANDQTEYRALEGGGFECFTFGRDLPGVSCKHFIRGGAENGGCFGYLYAQGFLVGQNTICELYAEEDCRGDLRTASTASNLVCLNSDGVVNGRGTFASFKCRDSSFSTTTI
;
A
#
# COMPACT_ATOMS: atom_id res chain seq x y z
N MET A 1 51.80 25.09 15.95
CA MET A 1 50.38 25.29 16.30
C MET A 1 49.60 24.18 15.60
N HIS A 2 49.08 23.21 16.35
CA HIS A 2 48.36 22.06 15.79
C HIS A 2 46.88 22.27 16.12
N PHE A 3 46.04 22.51 15.11
CA PHE A 3 44.61 22.66 15.29
C PHE A 3 43.94 21.31 15.05
N PRO A 4 43.24 20.71 16.02
CA PRO A 4 42.42 19.55 15.75
C PRO A 4 41.12 20.04 15.08
N VAL A 5 40.91 19.61 13.85
CA VAL A 5 39.66 19.81 13.12
C VAL A 5 38.59 18.98 13.82
N ALA A 6 37.58 19.64 14.39
CA ALA A 6 36.43 19.00 14.98
C ALA A 6 35.54 18.43 13.87
N THR A 7 35.46 17.10 13.78
CA THR A 7 34.57 16.41 12.85
C THR A 7 33.14 16.44 13.41
N SER A 8 32.33 17.40 12.96
CA SER A 8 30.92 17.47 13.31
C SER A 8 30.16 16.31 12.67
N LEU A 9 29.68 15.37 13.48
CA LEU A 9 28.72 14.34 13.08
C LEU A 9 27.34 14.99 12.90
N ALA A 10 26.95 15.27 11.66
CA ALA A 10 25.58 15.63 11.33
C ALA A 10 24.70 14.37 11.44
N VAL A 11 23.90 14.28 12.49
CA VAL A 11 22.85 13.26 12.60
C VAL A 11 21.72 13.65 11.67
N LEU A 12 21.59 12.93 10.55
CA LEU A 12 20.42 13.01 9.66
C LEU A 12 19.19 12.58 10.45
N ALA A 13 18.36 13.55 10.84
CA ALA A 13 17.01 13.27 11.32
C ALA A 13 16.25 12.58 10.18
N ALA A 14 15.98 11.29 10.32
CA ALA A 14 15.03 10.59 9.49
C ALA A 14 13.66 11.25 9.71
N VAL A 15 13.24 12.11 8.79
CA VAL A 15 11.85 12.56 8.69
C VAL A 15 11.02 11.32 8.39
N SER A 16 10.48 10.71 9.45
CA SER A 16 9.40 9.73 9.34
C SER A 16 8.22 10.47 8.71
N ARG A 17 8.10 10.40 7.38
CA ARG A 17 6.89 10.82 6.67
C ARG A 17 5.76 10.00 7.27
N ALA A 18 4.87 10.65 8.03
CA ALA A 18 3.65 10.01 8.49
C ALA A 18 2.92 9.46 7.26
N ALA A 19 2.54 8.18 7.29
CA ALA A 19 1.79 7.57 6.21
C ALA A 19 0.41 8.27 6.13
N ALA A 20 0.06 8.77 4.94
CA ALA A 20 -1.22 9.39 4.65
C ALA A 20 -2.30 8.37 4.24
N TRP A 21 -1.87 7.18 3.84
CA TRP A 21 -2.76 6.08 3.50
C TRP A 21 -2.14 4.74 3.84
N SER A 22 -2.99 3.73 4.03
CA SER A 22 -2.57 2.34 4.16
C SER A 22 -3.46 1.38 3.36
N LEU A 23 -2.84 0.38 2.76
CA LEU A 23 -3.48 -0.65 1.94
C LEU A 23 -2.82 -1.99 2.23
N THR A 24 -3.59 -3.01 2.59
CA THR A 24 -3.09 -4.38 2.73
C THR A 24 -3.68 -5.27 1.66
N THR A 25 -2.84 -6.02 0.95
CA THR A 25 -3.27 -6.96 -0.08
C THR A 25 -3.06 -8.39 0.38
N TYR A 26 -3.97 -9.31 0.03
CA TYR A 26 -3.99 -10.71 0.48
C TYR A 26 -4.09 -11.65 -0.72
N ASN A 27 -3.30 -12.72 -0.76
CA ASN A 27 -3.18 -13.58 -1.95
C ASN A 27 -4.26 -14.64 -2.13
N ASN A 28 -4.87 -15.13 -1.04
CA ASN A 28 -5.73 -16.31 -1.04
C ASN A 28 -7.07 -16.11 -0.30
N VAL A 29 -7.31 -14.93 0.26
CA VAL A 29 -8.52 -14.60 1.01
C VAL A 29 -9.18 -13.37 0.42
N ALA A 30 -10.42 -13.53 -0.01
CA ALA A 30 -11.20 -12.45 -0.59
C ALA A 30 -11.81 -11.55 0.50
N ASP A 31 -12.12 -12.09 1.68
CA ASP A 31 -12.73 -11.38 2.82
C ASP A 31 -11.72 -10.67 3.74
N CYS A 32 -10.45 -10.57 3.32
CA CYS A 32 -9.36 -9.97 4.08
C CYS A 32 -9.12 -10.62 5.46
N ASN A 33 -9.56 -11.86 5.64
CA ASN A 33 -9.38 -12.62 6.87
C ASN A 33 -8.21 -13.61 6.71
N ALA A 34 -6.99 -13.16 7.03
CA ALA A 34 -5.79 -13.96 6.84
C ALA A 34 -5.82 -15.27 7.66
N ASN A 35 -5.39 -16.37 7.03
CA ASN A 35 -5.15 -17.66 7.67
C ASN A 35 -3.65 -18.02 7.67
N ASP A 36 -3.32 -19.21 8.16
CA ASP A 36 -1.96 -19.74 8.25
C ASP A 36 -1.29 -20.02 6.90
N GLN A 37 -2.06 -19.97 5.80
CA GLN A 37 -1.58 -20.10 4.43
C GLN A 37 -1.55 -18.76 3.69
N THR A 38 -2.09 -17.70 4.28
CA THR A 38 -2.20 -16.39 3.63
C THR A 38 -0.85 -15.69 3.58
N GLU A 39 -0.55 -15.17 2.41
CA GLU A 39 0.50 -14.19 2.19
C GLU A 39 -0.15 -12.82 2.01
N TYR A 40 0.35 -11.83 2.72
CA TYR A 40 -0.19 -10.48 2.64
C TYR A 40 0.88 -9.41 2.70
N ARG A 41 0.61 -8.30 2.02
CA ARG A 41 1.53 -7.18 1.91
C ARG A 41 0.85 -5.91 2.39
N ALA A 42 1.37 -5.34 3.46
CA ALA A 42 0.94 -4.05 3.99
C ALA A 42 1.78 -2.94 3.33
N LEU A 43 1.10 -2.00 2.70
CA LEU A 43 1.65 -0.86 1.98
C LEU A 43 1.20 0.43 2.65
N GLU A 44 2.13 1.35 2.87
CA GLU A 44 1.87 2.65 3.50
C GLU A 44 2.60 3.74 2.72
N GLY A 45 1.93 4.84 2.41
CA GLY A 45 2.54 5.91 1.63
C GLY A 45 1.96 7.28 1.96
N GLY A 46 2.62 8.32 1.45
CA GLY A 46 2.27 9.73 1.71
C GLY A 46 1.74 10.51 0.50
N GLY A 47 1.76 9.92 -0.70
CA GLY A 47 1.42 10.61 -1.95
C GLY A 47 0.28 9.94 -2.72
N PHE A 48 -0.38 10.68 -3.61
CA PHE A 48 -1.47 10.19 -4.49
C PHE A 48 -0.96 9.79 -5.89
N GLU A 49 0.26 9.26 -5.94
CA GLU A 49 0.91 8.81 -7.18
C GLU A 49 0.31 7.48 -7.64
N CYS A 50 0.45 7.19 -8.94
CA CYS A 50 0.04 5.91 -9.50
C CYS A 50 1.13 4.86 -9.29
N PHE A 51 0.73 3.74 -8.72
CA PHE A 51 1.62 2.62 -8.40
C PHE A 51 1.16 1.35 -9.11
N THR A 52 2.08 0.65 -9.76
CA THR A 52 1.81 -0.63 -10.41
C THR A 52 2.36 -1.76 -9.54
N PHE A 53 1.53 -2.75 -9.22
CA PHE A 53 1.95 -3.90 -8.40
C PHE A 53 3.08 -4.68 -9.10
N GLY A 54 4.03 -5.20 -8.31
CA GLY A 54 5.20 -5.93 -8.81
C GLY A 54 6.29 -5.08 -9.45
N ARG A 55 6.14 -3.75 -9.47
CA ARG A 55 7.21 -2.79 -9.78
C ARG A 55 7.72 -2.13 -8.51
N ASP A 56 8.81 -1.38 -8.64
CA ASP A 56 9.32 -0.55 -7.55
C ASP A 56 8.28 0.50 -7.15
N LEU A 57 8.04 0.62 -5.84
CA LEU A 57 7.08 1.54 -5.24
C LEU A 57 7.83 2.65 -4.47
N PRO A 58 8.41 3.65 -5.16
CA PRO A 58 9.22 4.67 -4.51
C PRO A 58 8.39 5.47 -3.51
N GLY A 59 8.94 5.66 -2.30
CA GLY A 59 8.25 6.41 -1.24
C GLY A 59 7.10 5.66 -0.56
N VAL A 60 6.87 4.39 -0.91
CA VAL A 60 5.92 3.50 -0.24
C VAL A 60 6.68 2.56 0.70
N SER A 61 6.32 2.60 1.98
CA SER A 61 6.75 1.60 2.96
C SER A 61 6.00 0.30 2.68
N CYS A 62 6.71 -0.82 2.75
CA CYS A 62 6.15 -2.11 2.48
C CYS A 62 6.61 -3.12 3.55
N LYS A 63 5.66 -3.92 4.03
CA LYS A 63 5.91 -5.11 4.87
C LYS A 63 5.23 -6.30 4.24
N HIS A 64 5.95 -7.41 4.13
CA HIS A 64 5.46 -8.62 3.50
C HIS A 64 5.49 -9.79 4.47
N PHE A 65 4.37 -10.47 4.58
CA PHE A 65 4.11 -11.50 5.56
C PHE A 65 3.68 -12.78 4.85
N ILE A 66 4.30 -13.90 5.19
CA ILE A 66 3.99 -15.23 4.66
C ILE A 66 3.45 -16.10 5.81
N ARG A 67 2.61 -17.07 5.49
CA ARG A 67 2.00 -18.03 6.44
C ARG A 67 1.26 -17.33 7.58
N GLY A 68 0.36 -16.41 7.25
CA GLY A 68 -0.38 -15.62 8.23
C GLY A 68 0.48 -14.65 9.05
N GLY A 69 1.73 -14.38 8.62
CA GLY A 69 2.66 -13.48 9.30
C GLY A 69 3.68 -14.15 10.21
N ALA A 70 3.80 -15.48 10.16
CA ALA A 70 4.87 -16.19 10.84
C ALA A 70 6.25 -15.89 10.23
N GLU A 71 6.30 -15.52 8.95
CA GLU A 71 7.55 -15.28 8.21
C GLU A 71 7.51 -13.90 7.52
N ASN A 72 8.66 -13.23 7.45
CA ASN A 72 8.82 -11.99 6.70
C ASN A 72 9.43 -12.30 5.33
N GLY A 73 8.67 -12.07 4.27
CA GLY A 73 9.08 -12.40 2.89
C GLY A 73 9.93 -11.33 2.22
N GLY A 74 10.07 -10.15 2.83
CA GLY A 74 10.60 -8.97 2.16
C GLY A 74 9.71 -8.47 1.00
N CYS A 75 9.83 -7.20 0.66
CA CYS A 75 8.98 -6.57 -0.34
C CYS A 75 9.54 -6.69 -1.75
N PHE A 76 9.48 -7.91 -2.28
CA PHE A 76 9.99 -8.24 -3.60
C PHE A 76 8.93 -8.94 -4.45
N GLY A 77 9.02 -8.77 -5.77
CA GLY A 77 8.15 -9.44 -6.73
C GLY A 77 6.67 -9.05 -6.67
N TYR A 78 5.88 -9.72 -7.50
CA TYR A 78 4.43 -9.52 -7.62
C TYR A 78 3.68 -10.45 -6.66
N LEU A 79 2.75 -9.87 -5.88
CA LEU A 79 1.80 -10.63 -5.08
C LEU A 79 0.45 -10.58 -5.78
N TYR A 80 -0.05 -11.74 -6.21
CA TYR A 80 -1.37 -11.84 -6.84
C TYR A 80 -2.45 -11.76 -5.77
N ALA A 81 -3.10 -10.59 -5.66
CA ALA A 81 -3.99 -10.29 -4.56
C ALA A 81 -5.47 -10.53 -4.92
N GLN A 82 -6.15 -11.26 -4.04
CA GLN A 82 -7.59 -11.51 -4.11
C GLN A 82 -8.39 -10.57 -3.19
N GLY A 83 -7.79 -10.15 -2.07
CA GLY A 83 -8.39 -9.24 -1.10
C GLY A 83 -7.56 -7.98 -0.91
N PHE A 84 -8.23 -6.84 -0.70
CA PHE A 84 -7.64 -5.52 -0.52
C PHE A 84 -8.30 -4.84 0.68
N LEU A 85 -7.59 -4.76 1.80
CA LEU A 85 -8.03 -4.06 3.00
C LEU A 85 -7.51 -2.62 2.97
N VAL A 86 -8.41 -1.68 2.78
CA VAL A 86 -8.12 -0.26 2.83
C VAL A 86 -8.17 0.20 4.29
N GLY A 87 -7.05 0.80 4.72
CA GLY A 87 -6.88 1.31 6.08
C GLY A 87 -7.76 2.50 6.40
N GLN A 88 -7.88 2.86 7.67
CA GLN A 88 -8.68 4.02 8.10
C GLN A 88 -8.20 5.31 7.43
N ASN A 89 -9.12 6.28 7.29
CA ASN A 89 -8.86 7.58 6.69
C ASN A 89 -8.22 7.51 5.29
N THR A 90 -8.45 6.44 4.54
CA THR A 90 -7.82 6.21 3.24
C THR A 90 -8.88 6.15 2.15
N ILE A 91 -8.58 6.77 1.02
CA ILE A 91 -9.28 6.56 -0.26
C ILE A 91 -8.30 5.89 -1.20
N CYS A 92 -8.65 4.71 -1.71
CA CYS A 92 -7.88 4.00 -2.72
C CYS A 92 -8.71 3.79 -3.99
N GLU A 93 -8.09 4.09 -5.12
CA GLU A 93 -8.52 3.80 -6.48
C GLU A 93 -7.71 2.60 -6.97
N LEU A 94 -8.39 1.47 -7.24
CA LEU A 94 -7.80 0.22 -7.71
C LEU A 94 -8.17 -0.01 -9.17
N TYR A 95 -7.18 -0.29 -10.01
CA TYR A 95 -7.31 -0.34 -11.46
C TYR A 95 -7.00 -1.73 -12.02
N ALA A 96 -7.80 -2.15 -13.01
CA ALA A 96 -7.67 -3.45 -13.66
C ALA A 96 -6.40 -3.58 -14.52
N GLU A 97 -5.85 -2.47 -14.98
CA GLU A 97 -4.62 -2.43 -15.80
C GLU A 97 -3.48 -1.71 -15.07
N GLU A 98 -2.27 -1.82 -15.60
CA GLU A 98 -1.11 -1.07 -15.12
C GLU A 98 -1.26 0.43 -15.41
N ASP A 99 -0.51 1.25 -14.68
CA ASP A 99 -0.45 2.71 -14.88
C ASP A 99 -1.80 3.42 -14.69
N CYS A 100 -2.65 2.89 -13.81
CA CYS A 100 -3.93 3.44 -13.39
C CYS A 100 -4.93 3.61 -14.55
N ARG A 101 -5.04 2.56 -15.36
CA ARG A 101 -5.92 2.48 -16.54
C ARG A 101 -6.97 1.38 -16.42
N GLY A 102 -7.93 1.41 -17.33
CA GLY A 102 -8.99 0.41 -17.42
C GLY A 102 -10.05 0.56 -16.33
N ASP A 103 -10.71 -0.54 -16.01
CA ASP A 103 -11.79 -0.59 -15.03
C ASP A 103 -11.30 -0.19 -13.63
N LEU A 104 -12.09 0.64 -12.94
CA LEU A 104 -11.77 1.25 -11.66
C LEU A 104 -12.73 0.77 -10.57
N ARG A 105 -12.18 0.52 -9.38
CA ARG A 105 -12.93 0.43 -8.12
C ARG A 105 -12.37 1.39 -7.10
N THR A 106 -13.26 2.11 -6.44
CA THR A 106 -12.88 3.03 -5.36
C THR A 106 -13.34 2.45 -4.03
N ALA A 107 -12.43 2.36 -3.07
CA ALA A 107 -12.76 2.21 -1.65
C ALA A 107 -12.42 3.50 -0.93
N SER A 108 -13.33 3.94 -0.08
CA SER A 108 -13.17 5.12 0.76
C SER A 108 -13.58 4.78 2.17
N THR A 109 -12.77 5.20 3.13
CA THR A 109 -13.12 5.09 4.55
C THR A 109 -12.74 6.33 5.31
N ALA A 110 -13.66 6.76 6.18
CA ALA A 110 -13.45 7.80 7.16
C ALA A 110 -13.10 7.26 8.55
N SER A 111 -13.34 5.98 8.86
CA SER A 111 -13.14 5.45 10.23
C SER A 111 -13.02 3.93 10.33
N ASN A 112 -13.55 3.16 9.38
CA ASN A 112 -13.58 1.70 9.44
C ASN A 112 -12.76 1.07 8.31
N LEU A 113 -12.10 -0.05 8.56
CA LEU A 113 -11.42 -0.78 7.48
C LEU A 113 -12.44 -1.25 6.44
N VAL A 114 -12.10 -1.16 5.15
CA VAL A 114 -12.95 -1.65 4.05
C VAL A 114 -12.19 -2.74 3.31
N CYS A 115 -12.79 -3.93 3.22
CA CYS A 115 -12.27 -5.01 2.38
C CYS A 115 -12.92 -4.96 0.99
N LEU A 116 -12.09 -5.04 -0.05
CA LEU A 116 -12.52 -5.22 -1.43
C LEU A 116 -11.97 -6.54 -1.98
N ASN A 117 -12.80 -7.24 -2.74
CA ASN A 117 -12.41 -8.46 -3.44
C ASN A 117 -12.07 -8.10 -4.89
N SER A 118 -11.13 -8.82 -5.49
CA SER A 118 -10.84 -8.70 -6.93
C SER A 118 -11.91 -9.37 -7.81
N ASP A 119 -12.73 -10.25 -7.24
CA ASP A 119 -13.80 -10.98 -7.93
C ASP A 119 -14.81 -10.03 -8.59
N GLY A 120 -15.09 -10.27 -9.87
CA GLY A 120 -16.10 -9.56 -10.64
C GLY A 120 -15.71 -8.17 -11.14
N VAL A 121 -14.48 -7.71 -10.89
CA VAL A 121 -14.03 -6.38 -11.33
C VAL A 121 -13.10 -6.45 -12.53
N VAL A 122 -12.17 -7.40 -12.53
CA VAL A 122 -11.11 -7.46 -13.51
C VAL A 122 -11.47 -8.55 -14.50
N ASN A 123 -12.05 -8.18 -15.66
CA ASN A 123 -12.55 -9.05 -16.76
C ASN A 123 -11.76 -10.37 -16.95
N GLY A 124 -11.98 -11.37 -16.08
CA GLY A 124 -11.25 -12.65 -16.06
C GLY A 124 -9.77 -12.60 -15.63
N ARG A 125 -9.21 -11.46 -15.19
CA ARG A 125 -7.79 -11.32 -14.80
C ARG A 125 -7.51 -11.60 -13.33
N GLY A 126 -8.53 -11.60 -12.47
CA GLY A 126 -8.55 -12.04 -11.07
C GLY A 126 -7.74 -11.22 -10.03
N THR A 127 -7.12 -10.10 -10.40
CA THR A 127 -6.48 -9.14 -9.48
C THR A 127 -6.36 -7.76 -10.11
N PHE A 128 -6.33 -6.70 -9.30
CA PHE A 128 -5.97 -5.36 -9.74
C PHE A 128 -4.47 -5.28 -10.08
N ALA A 129 -4.12 -4.44 -11.06
CA ALA A 129 -2.75 -4.29 -11.55
C ALA A 129 -2.08 -3.00 -11.07
N SER A 130 -2.84 -1.95 -10.78
CA SER A 130 -2.31 -0.71 -10.22
C SER A 130 -3.28 -0.01 -9.26
N PHE A 131 -2.77 0.95 -8.50
CA PHE A 131 -3.53 1.66 -7.49
C PHE A 131 -3.04 3.10 -7.25
N LYS A 132 -3.93 3.92 -6.69
CA LYS A 132 -3.62 5.23 -6.10
C LYS A 132 -4.30 5.32 -4.76
N CYS A 133 -3.62 5.81 -3.73
CA CYS A 133 -4.22 6.00 -2.43
C CYS A 133 -3.89 7.39 -1.88
N ARG A 134 -4.81 7.96 -1.11
CA ARG A 134 -4.65 9.25 -0.43
C ARG A 134 -5.39 9.26 0.88
N ASP A 135 -5.06 10.24 1.70
CA ASP A 135 -5.82 10.53 2.90
C ASP A 135 -7.26 11.00 2.53
N SER A 136 -8.25 10.51 3.26
CA SER A 136 -9.66 10.87 3.11
C SER A 136 -9.97 12.31 3.56
N SER A 137 -9.18 12.86 4.49
CA SER A 137 -9.26 14.24 4.98
C SER A 137 -8.82 15.26 3.92
N PHE A 138 -8.06 14.83 2.91
CA PHE A 138 -7.74 15.66 1.74
C PHE A 138 -8.97 15.96 0.87
N SER A 139 -10.12 15.32 1.12
CA SER A 139 -11.40 15.65 0.48
C SER A 139 -12.10 16.87 1.12
N THR A 140 -11.53 17.48 2.17
CA THR A 140 -12.13 18.60 2.92
C THR A 140 -11.38 19.92 2.77
N THR A 141 -10.88 20.24 1.58
CA THR A 141 -10.53 21.65 1.26
C THR A 141 -11.56 22.20 0.29
N THR A 142 -12.69 22.64 0.84
CA THR A 142 -13.48 23.73 0.28
C THR A 142 -13.42 24.84 1.32
N ILE A 143 -12.82 25.97 0.95
CA ILE A 143 -13.29 27.36 1.12
C ILE A 143 -12.35 28.22 0.26
#